data_AF-A0A8T2XAN4-F1
#
_entry.id   AF-A0A8T2XAN4-F1
#
_cell.length_a   1.000
_cell.length_b   1.000
_cell.length_c   1.000
_cell.angle_alpha   90.00
_cell.angle_beta   90.00
_cell.angle_gamma   90.00
#
_symmetry.space_group_name_H-M   'P 1'
#
loop_
_entity.id
_entity.type
_entity.pdbx_description
1 polymer ?
#
loop_
_entity_poly.entity_id
_entity_poly.type
_entity_poly.pdbx_seq_one_letter_code
_entity_poly.pdbx_strand_id
1 'polypeptide(L)'
;MAESVPSTADSSKSVQIVYTEKPQDEEPEAYHIRTLASVLGSEDAAKEALIYSYKTAASGFSAKLTPEQVEQISKLPGVLQVVPSRTLQLHTGPGIGMLH
;
A
#
# COMPACT_ATOMS: atom_id res chain seq x y z
N MET A 1 -16.76 28.24 -14.52
CA MET A 1 -15.70 28.31 -13.50
C MET A 1 -14.98 26.97 -13.52
N ALA A 2 -13.65 27.02 -13.65
CA ALA A 2 -12.59 26.01 -13.44
C ALA A 2 -12.86 24.50 -13.65
N GLU A 3 -11.94 23.88 -14.39
CA GLU A 3 -11.73 22.45 -14.62
C GLU A 3 -11.94 21.55 -13.39
N SER A 4 -12.49 20.36 -13.62
CA SER A 4 -12.06 19.19 -12.87
C SER A 4 -12.01 18.00 -13.84
N VAL A 5 -10.78 17.73 -14.22
CA VAL A 5 -10.31 16.69 -15.12
C VAL A 5 -10.97 15.33 -14.88
N PRO A 6 -11.26 14.52 -15.92
CA PRO A 6 -11.57 13.13 -15.72
C PRO A 6 -10.30 12.48 -15.16
N SER A 7 -10.29 12.13 -13.86
CA SER A 7 -9.22 11.35 -13.25
C SER A 7 -9.01 10.10 -14.07
N THR A 8 -7.89 10.07 -14.79
CA THR A 8 -7.39 8.93 -15.55
C THR A 8 -7.03 7.83 -14.55
N ALA A 9 -8.04 7.04 -14.17
CA ALA A 9 -7.97 5.96 -13.19
C ALA A 9 -7.37 4.65 -13.75
N ASP A 10 -6.59 4.77 -14.81
CA ASP A 10 -5.78 3.72 -15.42
C ASP A 10 -4.45 4.43 -15.76
N SER A 11 -3.31 4.12 -15.15
CA SER A 11 -2.68 2.82 -15.28
C SER A 11 -1.61 2.60 -14.19
N SER A 12 -1.42 1.31 -13.86
CA SER A 12 -0.30 0.74 -13.08
C SER A 12 -0.33 0.92 -11.55
N LYS A 13 -1.32 0.31 -10.89
CA LYS A 13 -1.28 0.04 -9.43
C LYS A 13 -0.06 -0.82 -9.10
N SER A 14 0.84 -0.32 -8.28
CA SER A 14 2.05 -1.03 -7.86
C SER A 14 2.05 -1.24 -6.35
N VAL A 15 2.61 -2.37 -5.90
CA VAL A 15 2.71 -2.66 -4.47
C VAL A 15 3.79 -1.77 -3.86
N GLN A 16 3.42 -1.03 -2.81
CA GLN A 16 4.27 -0.07 -2.14
C GLN A 16 4.21 -0.27 -0.64
N ILE A 17 5.37 -0.20 0.00
CA ILE A 17 5.57 -0.35 1.43
C ILE A 17 5.58 1.05 2.02
N VAL A 18 4.55 1.34 2.81
CA VAL A 18 4.39 2.58 3.56
C VAL A 18 4.88 2.32 4.97
N TYR A 19 5.94 3.00 5.38
CA TYR A 19 6.41 3.04 6.76
C TYR A 19 5.62 4.09 7.51
N THR A 20 5.07 3.71 8.66
CA THR A 20 4.29 4.58 9.53
C THR A 20 4.89 4.63 10.92
N GLU A 21 4.57 5.69 11.65
CA GLU A 21 4.84 5.73 13.09
C GLU A 21 3.99 4.68 13.81
N LYS A 22 4.55 4.08 14.86
CA LYS A 22 3.84 3.06 15.64
C LYS A 22 2.83 3.74 16.57
N PRO A 23 1.52 3.54 16.40
CA PRO A 23 0.57 3.95 17.42
C PRO A 23 0.84 3.13 18.69
N GLN A 24 1.05 3.83 19.82
CA GLN A 24 1.33 3.21 21.12
C GLN A 24 0.03 2.85 21.88
N ASP A 25 -1.10 3.45 21.49
CA ASP A 25 -2.37 3.44 22.21
C ASP A 25 -3.52 2.71 21.48
N GLU A 26 -3.36 2.38 20.19
CA GLU A 26 -4.41 1.73 19.37
C GLU A 26 -3.88 0.59 18.50
N GLU A 27 -4.78 -0.24 17.96
CA GLU A 27 -4.42 -1.30 17.02
C GLU A 27 -3.78 -0.72 15.76
N PRO A 28 -2.54 -1.11 15.42
CA PRO A 28 -1.83 -0.54 14.27
C PRO A 28 -2.58 -0.79 12.96
N GLU A 29 -3.28 -1.91 12.85
CA GLU A 29 -4.04 -2.26 11.65
C GLU A 29 -5.23 -1.33 11.42
N ALA A 30 -5.98 -0.99 12.47
CA ALA A 30 -7.09 -0.03 12.38
C ALA A 30 -6.61 1.36 11.96
N TYR A 31 -5.50 1.83 12.55
CA TYR A 31 -4.86 3.08 12.18
C TYR A 31 -4.44 3.11 10.70
N HIS A 32 -3.82 2.02 10.22
CA HIS A 32 -3.40 1.87 8.83
C HIS A 32 -4.59 1.91 7.86
N ILE A 33 -5.66 1.18 8.16
CA ILE A 33 -6.87 1.11 7.33
C ILE A 33 -7.51 2.49 7.23
N ARG A 34 -7.65 3.21 8.35
CA ARG A 34 -8.24 4.55 8.38
C ARG A 34 -7.41 5.56 7.57
N THR A 35 -6.09 5.47 7.68
CA THR A 35 -5.14 6.30 6.92
C THR A 35 -5.26 6.05 5.43
N LEU A 36 -5.29 4.78 5.02
CA LEU A 36 -5.53 4.37 3.63
C LEU A 36 -6.90 4.78 3.13
N ALA A 37 -7.95 4.61 3.93
CA ALA A 37 -9.33 4.94 3.59
C ALA A 37 -9.50 6.43 3.31
N SER A 38 -8.75 7.30 4.02
CA SER A 38 -8.75 8.73 3.75
C SER A 38 -8.20 9.09 2.36
N VAL A 39 -7.38 8.22 1.74
CA VAL A 39 -6.81 8.44 0.41
C VAL A 39 -7.59 7.69 -0.67
N LEU A 40 -8.04 6.47 -0.35
CA LEU A 40 -8.81 5.63 -1.25
C LEU A 40 -10.29 6.02 -1.31
N GLY A 41 -10.77 6.79 -0.33
CA GLY A 41 -12.15 7.23 -0.19
C GLY A 41 -13.07 6.24 0.54
N SER A 42 -12.62 5.00 0.80
CA SER A 42 -13.41 3.96 1.45
C SER A 42 -12.55 3.01 2.28
N GLU A 43 -13.10 2.53 3.41
CA GLU A 43 -12.45 1.50 4.24
C GLU A 43 -12.38 0.14 3.55
N ASP A 44 -13.40 -0.24 2.77
CA ASP A 44 -13.37 -1.46 1.98
C ASP A 44 -12.25 -1.41 0.93
N ALA A 45 -12.15 -0.29 0.19
CA ALA A 45 -11.07 -0.08 -0.76
C ALA A 45 -9.69 -0.10 -0.08
N ALA A 46 -9.59 0.43 1.15
CA ALA A 46 -8.38 0.34 1.96
C ALA A 46 -8.00 -1.10 2.31
N LYS A 47 -8.98 -1.91 2.74
CA LYS A 47 -8.79 -3.34 3.02
C LYS A 47 -8.38 -4.12 1.78
N GLU A 48 -8.97 -3.82 0.63
CA GLU A 48 -8.64 -4.46 -0.65
C GLU A 48 -7.27 -4.05 -1.19
N ALA A 49 -6.89 -2.78 -0.99
CA ALA A 49 -5.58 -2.29 -1.40
C ALA A 49 -4.47 -2.78 -0.46
N LEU A 50 -4.77 -2.97 0.83
CA LEU A 50 -3.84 -3.46 1.85
C LEU A 50 -3.44 -4.92 1.55
N ILE A 51 -2.18 -5.11 1.16
CA ILE A 51 -1.59 -6.43 0.92
C ILE A 51 -1.08 -7.04 2.23
N TYR A 52 -0.44 -6.22 3.07
CA TYR A 52 0.16 -6.70 4.31
C TYR A 52 0.29 -5.57 5.33
N SER A 53 0.04 -5.86 6.61
CA SER A 53 0.22 -4.91 7.71
C SER A 53 1.39 -5.37 8.58
N TYR A 54 2.46 -4.57 8.63
CA TYR A 54 3.60 -4.80 9.52
C TYR A 54 3.28 -4.23 10.90
N LYS A 55 3.14 -5.12 11.90
CA LYS A 55 2.77 -4.77 13.28
C LYS A 55 3.87 -5.00 14.32
N THR A 56 4.84 -5.87 14.02
CA THR A 56 5.80 -6.40 14.99
C THR A 56 7.12 -5.63 15.04
N ALA A 57 7.97 -5.75 14.00
CA ALA A 57 9.34 -5.20 13.99
C ALA A 57 9.49 -3.89 13.21
N ALA A 58 8.59 -3.61 12.27
CA ALA A 58 8.46 -2.35 11.57
C ALA A 58 7.00 -1.93 11.63
N SER A 59 6.73 -0.65 11.90
CA SER A 59 5.39 -0.10 11.74
C SER A 59 5.22 0.38 10.31
N GLY A 60 4.20 -0.16 9.66
CA GLY A 60 3.92 0.13 8.26
C GLY A 60 3.00 -0.88 7.63
N PHE A 61 2.72 -0.69 6.35
CA PHE A 61 1.89 -1.59 5.57
C PHE A 61 2.28 -1.58 4.09
N SER A 62 2.12 -2.71 3.43
CA SER A 62 2.21 -2.83 1.98
C SER A 62 0.83 -2.70 1.39
N ALA A 63 0.63 -1.78 0.45
CA ALA A 63 -0.62 -1.61 -0.26
C ALA A 63 -0.41 -1.42 -1.78
N LYS A 64 -1.38 -1.84 -2.58
CA LYS A 64 -1.43 -1.54 -4.02
C LYS A 64 -1.99 -0.15 -4.23
N LEU A 65 -1.11 0.75 -4.66
CA LEU A 65 -1.42 2.17 -4.80
C LEU A 65 -1.02 2.67 -6.19
N THR A 66 -1.74 3.66 -6.69
CA THR A 66 -1.33 4.44 -7.87
C THR A 66 -0.29 5.48 -7.47
N PRO A 67 0.53 5.98 -8.41
CA PRO A 67 1.49 7.05 -8.11
C PRO A 67 0.84 8.28 -7.45
N GLU A 68 -0.38 8.66 -7.86
CA GLU A 68 -1.12 9.76 -7.23
C GLU A 68 -1.46 9.47 -5.76
N GLN A 69 -1.95 8.26 -5.47
CA GLN A 69 -2.29 7.85 -4.09
C GLN A 69 -1.05 7.84 -3.18
N VAL A 70 0.11 7.53 -3.75
CA VAL A 70 1.39 7.51 -3.01
C VAL A 70 1.81 8.90 -2.62
N GLU A 71 1.71 9.86 -3.56
CA GLU A 71 1.96 11.25 -3.25
C GLU A 71 1.01 11.77 -2.18
N GLN A 72 -0.25 11.32 -2.19
CA GLN A 72 -1.21 11.67 -1.14
C GLN A 72 -0.83 11.04 0.21
N ILE A 73 -0.50 9.74 0.24
CA ILE A 73 -0.09 9.03 1.46
C ILE A 73 1.20 9.63 2.03
N SER A 74 2.17 9.97 1.19
CA SER A 74 3.42 10.59 1.62
C SER A 74 3.23 11.99 2.24
N LYS A 75 2.08 12.63 2.03
CA LYS A 75 1.73 13.92 2.64
C LYS A 75 0.98 13.77 3.97
N LEU A 76 0.60 12.56 4.36
CA LEU A 76 -0.16 12.33 5.58
C LEU A 76 0.73 12.37 6.82
N PRO A 77 0.25 12.97 7.92
CA PRO A 77 0.93 12.90 9.21
C PRO A 77 0.93 11.44 9.70
N GLY A 78 2.10 10.96 10.14
CA GLY A 78 2.30 9.57 10.59
C GLY A 78 2.89 8.65 9.52
N VAL A 79 3.05 9.09 8.27
CA VAL A 79 3.80 8.37 7.22
C VAL A 79 5.25 8.84 7.23
N LEU A 80 6.16 7.92 7.50
CA LEU A 80 7.61 8.18 7.53
C LEU A 80 8.22 8.12 6.13
N GLN A 81 7.87 7.09 5.37
CA GLN A 81 8.44 6.86 4.05
C GLN A 81 7.57 5.91 3.22
N VAL A 82 7.48 6.13 1.91
CA VAL A 82 6.90 5.16 0.97
C VAL A 82 7.98 4.64 0.05
N VAL A 83 8.13 3.31 -0.03
CA VAL A 83 9.08 2.66 -0.93
C VAL A 83 8.36 1.64 -1.82
N PRO A 84 8.73 1.50 -3.10
CA PRO A 84 8.18 0.47 -3.95
C PRO A 84 8.56 -0.91 -3.42
N SER A 85 7.57 -1.79 -3.23
CA SER A 85 7.84 -3.15 -2.83
C SER A 85 8.49 -3.86 -4.01
N ARG A 86 9.74 -4.30 -3.83
CA ARG A 86 10.35 -5.29 -4.71
C ARG A 86 9.84 -6.65 -4.25
N THR A 87 8.63 -7.01 -4.65
CA THR A 87 8.29 -8.43 -4.77
C THR A 87 9.29 -8.98 -5.78
N LEU A 88 10.35 -9.61 -5.28
CA LEU A 88 11.06 -10.62 -6.07
C LEU A 88 9.95 -11.59 -6.48
N GLN A 89 9.44 -11.44 -7.70
CA GLN A 89 8.81 -12.54 -8.37
C GLN A 89 9.91 -13.59 -8.38
N LEU A 90 9.82 -14.51 -7.41
CA LEU A 90 10.59 -15.73 -7.40
C LEU A 90 10.22 -16.36 -8.73
N HIS A 91 11.07 -16.14 -9.73
CA HIS A 91 10.98 -16.82 -10.99
C HIS A 91 11.19 -18.27 -10.61
N THR A 92 10.09 -18.99 -10.38
CA THR A 92 10.12 -20.45 -10.35
C THR A 92 10.59 -20.81 -11.75
N GLY A 93 11.90 -21.02 -11.90
CA GLY A 93 12.48 -21.50 -13.13
C GLY A 93 11.68 -22.74 -13.55
N PRO A 94 11.23 -22.84 -14.80
CA PRO A 94 10.59 -24.07 -15.27
C PRO A 94 11.68 -25.15 -15.27
N GLY A 95 11.78 -25.93 -14.20
CA GLY A 95 12.88 -26.88 -14.11
C GLY A 95 13.10 -27.50 -12.75
N ILE A 96 12.09 -28.17 -12.19
CA ILE A 96 12.34 -29.41 -11.45
C ILE A 96 11.29 -30.39 -11.95
N GLY A 97 11.69 -31.17 -12.96
CA GLY A 97 10.83 -32.06 -13.72
C GLY A 97 10.37 -33.28 -12.92
N MET A 98 9.22 -33.80 -13.34
CA MET A 98 8.90 -35.22 -13.25
C MET A 98 10.11 -36.05 -13.72
N LEU A 99 10.70 -36.91 -12.88
CA LEU A 99 11.31 -38.16 -13.36
C LEU A 99 11.31 -39.22 -12.25
N HIS A 100 10.72 -40.36 -12.59
CA HIS A 100 10.75 -41.72 -12.02
C HIS A 100 10.13 -42.01 -10.65
#